data_AF-A0A1H1KFC9-F1
#
_entry.id   AF-A0A1H1KFC9-F1
#
_cell.length_a   1.000
_cell.length_b   1.000
_cell.length_c   1.000
_cell.angle_alpha   90.00
_cell.angle_beta   90.00
_cell.angle_gamma   90.00
#
_symmetry.space_group_name_H-M   'P 1'
#
loop_
_entity.id
_entity.type
_entity.pdbx_description
1 polymer ?
#
loop_
_entity_poly.entity_id
_entity_poly.type
_entity_poly.pdbx_seq_one_letter_code
_entity_poly.pdbx_strand_id
1 'polypeptide(L)'
;MNPAPHRYAVGRWESLWASEPYMLHRFVIDLPTRKVIAGQDRIRKQWHPMSIRHVDYMQQILEETFSDIFEDPHEYGFETVDDPPSWAVQAWPWPRINEDDANNGAGEESTL
;
A
#
# COMPACT_ATOMS: atom_id res chain seq x y z
N MET A 1 -2.23 -23.95 -24.86
CA MET A 1 -1.62 -22.90 -24.02
C MET A 1 -2.51 -22.72 -22.81
N ASN A 2 -2.00 -22.95 -21.59
CA ASN A 2 -2.63 -22.35 -20.42
C ASN A 2 -2.40 -20.83 -20.53
N PRO A 3 -3.39 -19.98 -20.21
CA PRO A 3 -3.13 -18.55 -20.07
C PRO A 3 -1.97 -18.38 -19.09
N ALA A 4 -1.06 -17.45 -19.37
CA ALA A 4 -0.03 -17.10 -18.41
C ALA A 4 -0.75 -16.73 -17.08
N PRO A 5 -0.24 -17.18 -15.92
CA PRO A 5 -0.85 -16.80 -14.66
C PRO A 5 -0.88 -15.27 -14.57
N HIS A 6 -2.04 -14.73 -14.21
CA HIS A 6 -2.23 -13.31 -13.97
C HIS A 6 -1.09 -12.80 -13.07
N ARG A 7 -0.47 -11.69 -13.47
CA ARG A 7 0.77 -11.22 -12.84
C ARG A 7 0.51 -10.51 -11.52
N TYR A 8 -0.61 -9.83 -11.41
CA TYR A 8 -0.91 -8.96 -10.27
C TYR A 8 -2.17 -9.40 -9.54
N ALA A 9 -2.20 -9.15 -8.24
CA ALA A 9 -3.41 -9.16 -7.45
C ALA A 9 -3.71 -7.74 -6.97
N VAL A 10 -4.96 -7.31 -7.11
CA VAL A 10 -5.44 -5.97 -6.73
C VAL A 10 -6.61 -6.13 -5.79
N GLY A 11 -6.56 -5.46 -4.66
CA GLY A 11 -7.60 -5.60 -3.65
C GLY A 11 -7.78 -4.35 -2.81
N ARG A 12 -8.82 -4.41 -1.99
CA ARG A 12 -9.12 -3.40 -0.97
C ARG A 12 -9.22 -4.08 0.37
N TRP A 13 -8.63 -3.49 1.38
CA TRP A 13 -8.69 -4.00 2.75
C TRP A 13 -9.04 -2.88 3.72
N GLU A 14 -9.70 -3.26 4.81
CA GLU A 14 -9.74 -2.42 6.00
C GLU A 14 -8.37 -2.41 6.66
N SER A 15 -8.16 -1.43 7.53
CA SER A 15 -6.83 -1.18 8.06
C SER A 15 -6.32 -2.36 8.85
N LEU A 16 -5.13 -2.82 8.48
CA LEU A 16 -4.38 -3.81 9.22
C LEU A 16 -3.72 -3.21 10.48
N TRP A 17 -3.82 -1.89 10.67
CA TRP A 17 -3.19 -1.17 11.77
C TRP A 17 -4.19 -0.86 12.88
N ALA A 18 -3.85 -1.27 14.10
CA ALA A 18 -4.68 -1.03 15.29
C ALA A 18 -4.89 0.46 15.60
N SER A 19 -3.97 1.34 15.17
CA SER A 19 -4.08 2.80 15.35
C SER A 19 -5.11 3.45 14.44
N GLU A 20 -5.47 2.81 13.32
CA GLU A 20 -6.35 3.40 12.30
C GLU A 20 -7.38 2.38 11.79
N PRO A 21 -8.20 1.77 12.66
CA PRO A 21 -8.97 0.55 12.36
C PRO A 21 -10.04 0.71 11.27
N TYR A 22 -10.36 1.93 10.87
CA TYR A 22 -11.37 2.23 9.84
C TYR A 22 -10.79 2.77 8.53
N MET A 23 -9.47 2.88 8.42
CA MET A 23 -8.84 3.33 7.19
C MET A 23 -8.97 2.24 6.12
N LEU A 24 -9.43 2.60 4.93
CA LEU A 24 -9.47 1.68 3.80
C LEU A 24 -8.18 1.81 2.99
N HIS A 25 -7.61 0.66 2.66
CA HIS A 25 -6.43 0.52 1.82
C HIS A 25 -6.82 -0.07 0.49
N ARG A 26 -6.09 0.31 -0.56
CA ARG A 26 -6.02 -0.47 -1.79
C ARG A 26 -4.58 -0.63 -2.19
N PHE A 27 -4.20 -1.84 -2.62
CA PHE A 27 -2.82 -2.11 -2.99
C PHE A 27 -2.73 -3.17 -4.08
N VAL A 28 -1.55 -3.25 -4.67
CA VAL A 28 -1.23 -4.17 -5.76
C VAL A 28 -0.07 -5.05 -5.33
N ILE A 29 -0.23 -6.35 -5.51
CA ILE A 29 0.79 -7.36 -5.31
C ILE A 29 1.26 -7.83 -6.68
N ASP A 30 2.56 -7.84 -6.93
CA ASP A 30 3.20 -8.63 -8.00
C ASP A 30 3.37 -10.06 -7.47
N LEU A 31 2.56 -10.98 -8.01
CA LEU A 31 2.49 -12.37 -7.54
C LEU A 31 3.79 -13.14 -7.79
N PRO A 32 4.42 -13.08 -8.98
CA PRO A 32 5.70 -13.77 -9.23
C PRO A 32 6.82 -13.38 -8.26
N THR A 33 6.87 -12.11 -7.85
CA THR A 33 7.90 -11.61 -6.93
C THR A 33 7.44 -11.59 -5.47
N ARG A 34 6.16 -11.88 -5.20
CA ARG A 34 5.51 -11.77 -3.89
C ARG A 34 5.75 -10.38 -3.25
N LYS A 35 5.61 -9.31 -4.04
CA LYS A 35 5.87 -7.93 -3.58
C LYS A 35 4.67 -7.02 -3.71
N VAL A 36 4.38 -6.23 -2.68
CA VAL A 36 3.51 -5.06 -2.75
C VAL A 36 4.25 -3.97 -3.51
N ILE A 37 3.71 -3.59 -4.67
CA ILE A 37 4.38 -2.63 -5.57
C ILE A 37 3.78 -1.22 -5.52
N ALA A 38 2.55 -1.10 -5.03
CA ALA A 38 1.87 0.17 -4.84
C ALA A 38 0.74 0.01 -3.82
N GLY A 39 0.48 1.08 -3.07
CA GLY A 39 -0.63 1.15 -2.13
C GLY A 39 -1.17 2.57 -2.02
N GLN A 40 -2.43 2.69 -1.63
CA GLN A 40 -3.08 3.96 -1.34
C GLN A 40 -4.01 3.83 -0.12
N ASP A 41 -3.92 4.83 0.74
CA ASP A 41 -4.75 5.04 1.92
C ASP A 41 -5.98 5.88 1.55
N ARG A 42 -7.14 5.56 2.12
CA ARG A 42 -8.37 6.34 1.91
C ARG A 42 -8.54 7.42 2.97
N ILE A 43 -7.83 8.53 2.82
CA ILE A 43 -7.92 9.70 3.71
C ILE A 43 -9.04 10.64 3.23
N ARG A 44 -9.91 11.14 4.12
CA ARG A 44 -10.94 12.17 3.78
C ARG A 44 -11.75 11.86 2.51
N LYS A 45 -12.12 10.60 2.31
CA LYS A 45 -12.86 10.05 1.14
C LYS A 45 -12.08 10.05 -0.19
N GLN A 46 -10.83 10.48 -0.20
CA GLN A 46 -9.95 10.48 -1.37
C GLN A 46 -8.89 9.38 -1.23
N TRP A 47 -8.37 8.90 -2.36
CA TRP A 47 -7.28 7.94 -2.37
C TRP A 47 -5.96 8.69 -2.40
N HIS A 48 -5.19 8.52 -1.34
CA HIS A 48 -3.86 9.06 -1.23
C HIS A 48 -2.88 7.91 -1.41
N PRO A 49 -2.01 7.93 -2.41
CA PRO A 49 -0.64 7.53 -2.17
C PRO A 49 -0.13 7.06 -0.79
N MET A 50 0.26 5.79 -0.64
CA MET A 50 1.10 5.36 0.49
C MET A 50 2.57 5.79 0.31
N SER A 51 3.24 6.11 1.42
CA SER A 51 4.70 6.26 1.45
C SER A 51 5.40 4.92 1.19
N ILE A 52 6.69 4.95 0.83
CA ILE A 52 7.48 3.71 0.64
C ILE A 52 7.52 2.90 1.96
N ARG A 53 7.67 3.57 3.11
CA ARG A 53 7.66 2.92 4.42
C ARG A 53 6.34 2.23 4.73
N HIS A 54 5.20 2.81 4.34
CA HIS A 54 3.90 2.18 4.53
C HIS A 54 3.75 0.94 3.62
N VAL A 55 4.25 1.01 2.38
CA VAL A 55 4.27 -0.16 1.48
C VAL A 55 5.16 -1.27 2.04
N ASP A 56 6.36 -0.95 2.54
CA ASP A 56 7.26 -1.93 3.17
C ASP A 56 6.64 -2.55 4.42
N TYR A 57 5.91 -1.75 5.21
CA TYR A 57 5.23 -2.26 6.39
C TYR A 57 4.04 -3.17 6.03
N MET A 58 3.29 -2.82 4.99
CA MET A 58 2.23 -3.67 4.45
C MET A 58 2.80 -4.99 3.92
N GLN A 59 3.93 -4.96 3.21
CA GLN A 59 4.66 -6.16 2.79
C GLN A 59 4.96 -7.07 3.99
N GLN A 60 5.51 -6.51 5.07
CA GLN A 60 5.86 -7.28 6.26
C GLN A 60 4.62 -7.96 6.87
N ILE A 61 3.49 -7.25 7.00
CA ILE A 61 2.26 -7.82 7.56
C ILE A 61 1.77 -9.00 6.70
N LEU A 62 1.81 -8.88 5.37
CA LEU A 62 1.43 -9.96 4.47
C LEU A 62 2.37 -11.16 4.61
N GLU A 63 3.67 -10.93 4.63
CA GLU A 63 4.68 -11.99 4.79
C GLU A 63 4.53 -12.73 6.13
N GLU A 64 4.25 -12.01 7.22
CA GLU A 64 4.19 -12.60 8.56
C GLU A 64 2.84 -13.22 8.90
N THR A 65 1.73 -12.66 8.41
CA THR A 65 0.38 -13.00 8.89
C THR A 65 -0.51 -13.62 7.80
N PHE A 66 -0.31 -13.25 6.54
CA PHE A 66 -1.20 -13.61 5.43
C PHE A 66 -0.43 -14.16 4.22
N SER A 67 0.63 -14.94 4.48
CA SER A 67 1.60 -15.31 3.43
C SER A 67 1.02 -16.15 2.28
N ASP A 68 -0.11 -16.81 2.52
CA ASP A 68 -0.93 -17.56 1.57
C ASP A 68 -1.66 -16.66 0.55
N ILE A 69 -1.82 -15.36 0.82
CA ILE A 69 -2.36 -14.38 -0.15
C ILE A 69 -1.57 -14.34 -1.46
N PHE A 70 -0.28 -14.69 -1.42
CA PHE A 70 0.58 -14.71 -2.60
C PHE A 70 0.32 -15.93 -3.49
N GLU A 71 -0.33 -16.97 -2.96
CA GLU A 71 -0.66 -18.22 -3.65
C GLU A 71 -2.13 -18.23 -4.07
N ASP A 72 -3.03 -17.81 -3.18
CA ASP A 72 -4.46 -17.64 -3.46
C ASP A 72 -5.00 -16.28 -2.98
N PRO A 73 -4.78 -15.21 -3.77
CA PRO A 73 -5.26 -13.87 -3.42
C PRO A 73 -6.81 -13.79 -3.37
N HIS A 74 -7.53 -14.71 -4.01
CA HIS A 74 -8.98 -14.65 -4.08
C HIS A 74 -9.66 -14.94 -2.74
N GLU A 75 -9.09 -15.78 -1.89
CA GLU A 75 -9.59 -16.01 -0.51
C GLU A 75 -9.62 -14.72 0.32
N TYR A 76 -8.77 -13.76 -0.05
CA TYR A 76 -8.63 -12.45 0.59
C TYR A 76 -9.43 -11.34 -0.09
N GLY A 77 -10.24 -11.67 -1.09
CA GLY A 77 -11.05 -10.72 -1.86
C GLY A 77 -10.26 -9.89 -2.88
N PHE A 78 -9.06 -10.35 -3.26
CA PHE A 78 -8.29 -9.72 -4.34
C PHE A 78 -8.74 -10.27 -5.70
N GLU A 79 -8.70 -9.40 -6.69
CA GLU A 79 -8.88 -9.76 -8.10
C GLU A 79 -7.51 -9.92 -8.75
N THR A 80 -7.35 -10.94 -9.59
CA THR A 80 -6.11 -11.17 -10.34
C THR A 80 -6.21 -10.53 -11.72
N VAL A 81 -5.17 -9.81 -12.13
CA VAL A 81 -5.14 -9.02 -13.37
C VAL A 81 -3.79 -9.13 -14.06
N ASP A 82 -3.77 -8.95 -15.38
CA ASP A 82 -2.54 -9.02 -16.19
C ASP A 82 -1.70 -7.74 -16.07
N ASP A 83 -2.36 -6.59 -15.98
CA ASP A 83 -1.73 -5.27 -15.88
C ASP A 83 -2.13 -4.56 -14.58
N PRO A 84 -1.21 -3.82 -13.94
CA PRO A 84 -1.55 -3.07 -12.75
C PRO A 84 -2.52 -1.93 -13.10
N PRO A 85 -3.44 -1.58 -12.19
CA PRO A 85 -4.40 -0.51 -12.41
C PRO A 85 -3.69 0.84 -12.57
N SER A 86 -4.28 1.75 -13.33
CA SER A 86 -3.64 3.05 -13.67
C SER A 86 -3.19 3.86 -12.47
N TRP A 87 -3.91 3.80 -11.35
CA TRP A 87 -3.55 4.51 -10.12
C TRP A 87 -2.27 3.99 -9.46
N ALA A 88 -1.88 2.73 -9.71
CA ALA A 88 -0.67 2.12 -9.17
C ALA A 88 0.59 2.51 -9.95
N VAL A 89 0.43 2.87 -11.23
CA VAL A 89 1.52 3.29 -12.13
C VAL A 89 1.59 4.81 -12.31
N GLN A 90 0.70 5.57 -11.69
CA GLN A 90 0.73 7.03 -11.76
C GLN A 90 2.02 7.57 -11.13
N ALA A 91 2.74 8.35 -11.92
CA ALA A 91 3.94 9.04 -11.48
C ALA A 91 3.58 10.01 -10.34
N TRP A 92 4.28 9.84 -9.23
CA TRP A 92 3.99 10.53 -7.99
C TRP A 92 4.69 11.89 -7.95
N PRO A 93 4.03 12.96 -7.47
CA PRO A 93 4.73 14.21 -7.21
C PRO A 93 5.72 14.02 -6.05
N TRP A 94 6.97 14.43 -6.30
CA TRP A 94 8.07 14.50 -5.35
C TRP A 94 8.02 15.85 -4.58
N PRO A 95 8.38 15.94 -3.28
CA PRO A 95 9.03 14.95 -2.41
C PRO A 95 8.10 14.23 -1.42
N ARG A 96 8.57 13.06 -0.95
CA ARG A 96 7.88 12.14 -0.03
C ARG A 96 8.20 12.43 1.45
N ILE A 97 7.96 13.65 1.90
CA ILE A 97 8.09 13.99 3.33
C ILE A 97 6.68 14.03 3.91
N ASN A 98 6.40 13.16 4.88
CA ASN A 98 5.17 13.24 5.65
C ASN A 98 5.15 14.62 6.34
N GLU A 99 4.04 15.37 6.22
CA GLU A 99 3.88 16.62 6.99
C GLU A 99 3.93 16.36 8.51
N ASP A 100 3.76 15.12 8.95
CA ASP A 100 3.97 14.69 10.35
C ASP A 100 5.44 14.77 10.80
N ASP A 101 6.42 14.65 9.89
CA ASP A 101 7.84 14.91 10.20
C ASP A 101 8.18 16.42 10.18
N ALA A 102 7.36 17.24 9.52
CA ALA A 102 7.58 18.68 9.44
C ALA A 102 7.16 19.42 10.73
N ASN A 103 6.33 18.81 11.58
CA ASN A 103 5.82 19.46 12.78
C ASN A 103 6.64 19.18 14.05
N ASN A 104 7.65 18.29 13.99
CA ASN A 104 8.53 17.98 15.12
C ASN A 104 9.87 18.73 15.10
N GLY A 105 10.02 19.76 14.26
CA GLY A 105 11.27 20.52 14.08
C GLY A 105 11.15 22.04 14.20
N ALA A 106 10.05 22.57 14.72
CA ALA A 106 9.86 24.02 14.89
C ALA A 106 9.61 24.35 16.38
N GLY A 107 10.65 24.20 17.19
CA GLY A 107 10.56 24.49 18.61
C GLY A 107 11.87 24.83 19.31
N GLU A 108 12.95 25.17 18.59
CA GLU A 108 14.20 25.63 19.22
C GLU A 108 14.89 26.74 18.40
N GLU A 109 14.29 27.93 18.43
CA GLU A 109 14.96 29.24 18.40
C GLU A 109 13.82 30.28 18.53
N SER A 110 13.81 31.29 19.38
CA SER A 110 14.84 32.07 20.07
C SER A 110 14.05 32.94 21.08
N THR A 111 14.54 33.36 22.24
CA THR A 111 15.25 34.64 22.40
C THR A 111 15.25 35.04 23.88
N LEU A 112 16.44 35.50 24.34
CA LEU A 112 16.81 36.26 25.56
C LEU A 112 16.95 35.51 26.89
#